data_AF-A0A934RVQ6-F1
#
_entry.id   AF-A0A934RVQ6-F1
#
_cell.length_a   1.000
_cell.length_b   1.000
_cell.length_c   1.000
_cell.angle_alpha   90.00
_cell.angle_beta   90.00
_cell.angle_gamma   90.00
#
_symmetry.space_group_name_H-M   'P 1'
#
loop_
_entity.id
_entity.type
_entity.pdbx_description
1 polymer ?
#
loop_
_entity_poly.entity_id
_entity_poly.type
_entity_poly.pdbx_seq_one_letter_code
_entity_poly.pdbx_strand_id
1 'polypeptide(L)'
;MPTLEIEVSGKVVSSSLSEFAEAFREQLAELTTDLKTDEDFGQAEQDVKSLKTVEKALTDAKAKALEQAEEVNRLFVNIDELSGEAREARLTMERQIKSRKAEVKTELVEDGISRIEADERKVFRLDFEEALKQKRNLKSMREAIDKVVVTTNARIEQARSLIDAAEEETPGLVPDKRSLEIWPIEKLEMELIRRKDMKAAREAKAKAEEEARKAREEAAKAKAEAEEAAKPAPLPPKSAAEPEIESPEMERHPVEGMTAEEEWKQFASVVQHVFRELKQHKERLIYPENQEKGTRFGQGVNQAWKGVTQ
;
A
#
# COMPACT_ATOMS: atom_id res chain seq x y z
N MET A 1 -33.09 -20.26 25.78
CA MET A 1 -32.44 -20.40 27.10
C MET A 1 -33.52 -20.25 28.15
N PRO A 2 -33.57 -21.10 29.18
CA PRO A 2 -34.46 -20.89 30.32
C PRO A 2 -34.07 -19.60 31.06
N THR A 3 -35.03 -18.94 31.69
CA THR A 3 -34.78 -17.80 32.58
C THR A 3 -34.10 -18.31 33.85
N LEU A 4 -33.02 -17.65 34.28
CA LEU A 4 -32.35 -17.98 35.54
C LEU A 4 -33.09 -17.28 36.68
N GLU A 5 -33.85 -18.05 37.45
CA GLU A 5 -34.55 -17.58 38.65
C GLU A 5 -33.90 -18.22 39.88
N ILE A 6 -33.43 -17.38 40.80
CA ILE A 6 -32.78 -17.81 42.04
C ILE A 6 -33.42 -17.06 43.20
N GLU A 7 -34.03 -17.79 44.14
CA GLU A 7 -34.53 -17.25 45.40
C GLU A 7 -33.61 -17.68 46.54
N VAL A 8 -32.96 -16.72 47.20
CA VAL A 8 -32.07 -16.96 48.36
C VAL A 8 -32.63 -16.20 49.56
N SER A 9 -32.86 -16.88 50.68
CA SER A 9 -33.29 -16.25 51.95
C SER A 9 -32.25 -16.45 53.04
N GLY A 10 -31.45 -15.42 53.30
CA GLY A 10 -30.50 -15.36 54.42
C GLY A 10 -31.14 -14.78 55.69
N LYS A 11 -32.17 -15.44 56.23
CA LYS A 11 -32.81 -15.02 57.49
C LYS A 11 -33.00 -16.20 58.42
N VAL A 12 -32.88 -15.94 59.72
CA VAL A 12 -33.33 -16.89 60.75
C VAL A 12 -34.87 -16.89 60.71
N VAL A 13 -35.46 -17.89 60.05
CA VAL A 13 -36.91 -17.96 59.78
C VAL A 13 -37.70 -18.17 61.08
N SER A 14 -37.18 -19.01 61.95
CA SER A 14 -37.65 -19.21 63.32
C SER A 14 -36.46 -19.66 64.16
N SER A 15 -36.40 -19.18 65.39
CA SER A 15 -35.39 -19.62 66.36
C SER A 15 -36.05 -19.66 67.71
N SER A 16 -36.33 -20.87 68.19
CA SER A 16 -36.67 -21.10 69.59
C SER A 16 -35.43 -21.09 70.49
N LEU A 17 -34.26 -20.65 70.00
CA LEU A 17 -33.03 -20.69 70.77
C LEU A 17 -33.11 -19.83 72.03
N SER A 18 -33.83 -18.70 72.02
CA SER A 18 -34.02 -17.89 73.23
C SER A 18 -34.87 -18.62 74.26
N GLU A 19 -36.03 -19.14 73.85
CA GLU A 19 -36.95 -19.91 74.69
C GLU A 19 -36.28 -21.19 75.22
N PHE A 20 -35.54 -21.89 74.37
CA PHE A 20 -34.74 -23.06 74.73
C PHE A 20 -33.62 -22.72 75.70
N ALA A 21 -32.92 -21.60 75.49
CA ALA A 21 -31.85 -21.15 76.40
C ALA A 21 -32.40 -20.67 77.75
N GLU A 22 -33.61 -20.13 77.81
CA GLU A 22 -34.29 -19.79 79.07
C GLU A 22 -34.68 -21.07 79.83
N ALA A 23 -35.41 -21.98 79.19
CA ALA A 23 -35.79 -23.26 79.79
C ALA A 23 -34.58 -24.10 80.24
N PHE A 24 -33.50 -24.09 79.45
CA PHE A 24 -32.25 -24.77 79.82
C PHE A 24 -31.57 -24.14 81.05
N ARG A 25 -31.58 -22.81 81.18
CA ARG A 25 -31.01 -22.13 82.34
C ARG A 25 -31.82 -22.35 83.61
N GLU A 26 -33.14 -22.45 83.51
CA GLU A 26 -34.01 -22.84 84.62
C GLU A 26 -33.70 -24.28 85.07
N GLN A 27 -33.61 -25.21 84.11
CA GLN A 27 -33.24 -26.60 84.39
C GLN A 27 -31.85 -26.72 85.05
N LEU A 28 -30.89 -25.88 84.65
CA LEU A 28 -29.56 -25.82 85.29
C LEU A 28 -29.61 -25.31 86.74
N ALA A 29 -30.54 -24.40 87.05
CA ALA A 29 -30.67 -23.82 88.39
C ALA A 29 -31.30 -24.79 89.40
N GLU A 30 -32.05 -25.78 88.92
CA GLU A 30 -32.70 -26.83 89.73
C GLU A 30 -31.78 -28.02 90.03
N LEU A 31 -30.59 -28.09 89.41
CA LEU A 31 -29.64 -29.18 89.60
C LEU A 31 -29.11 -29.21 91.03
N THR A 32 -29.29 -30.36 91.70
CA THR A 32 -28.75 -30.59 93.04
C THR A 32 -27.37 -31.24 92.93
N THR A 33 -26.33 -30.55 93.40
CA THR A 33 -24.94 -31.06 93.41
C THR A 33 -24.55 -31.76 94.71
N ASP A 34 -25.38 -31.67 95.74
CA ASP A 34 -25.17 -32.32 97.05
C ASP A 34 -25.93 -33.65 97.09
N LEU A 35 -25.25 -34.74 96.72
CA LEU A 35 -25.85 -36.07 96.56
C LEU A 35 -25.65 -36.90 97.83
N LYS A 36 -26.73 -37.23 98.55
CA LYS A 36 -26.66 -37.93 99.84
C LYS A 36 -27.43 -39.25 99.89
N THR A 37 -28.43 -39.39 99.04
CA THR A 37 -29.33 -40.55 99.00
C THR A 37 -29.32 -41.22 97.63
N ASP A 38 -29.70 -42.49 97.56
CA ASP A 38 -29.81 -43.23 96.30
C ASP A 38 -30.78 -42.56 95.30
N GLU A 39 -31.78 -41.83 95.81
CA GLU A 39 -32.70 -41.02 95.00
C GLU A 39 -31.99 -39.81 94.37
N ASP A 40 -31.13 -39.10 95.13
CA ASP A 40 -30.33 -37.98 94.61
C ASP A 40 -29.39 -38.44 93.49
N PHE A 41 -28.75 -39.61 93.66
CA PHE A 41 -27.88 -40.19 92.63
C PHE A 41 -28.69 -40.59 91.39
N GLY A 42 -29.88 -41.18 91.56
CA GLY A 42 -30.78 -41.52 90.45
C GLY A 42 -31.24 -40.29 89.66
N GLN A 43 -31.54 -39.19 90.34
CA GLN A 43 -31.92 -37.92 89.71
C GLN A 43 -30.73 -37.29 88.98
N ALA A 44 -29.55 -37.23 89.61
CA ALA A 44 -28.34 -36.69 88.99
C ALA A 44 -27.93 -37.46 87.71
N GLU A 45 -28.13 -38.78 87.67
CA GLU A 45 -27.90 -39.56 86.44
C GLU A 45 -28.87 -39.20 85.30
N GLN A 46 -30.13 -38.91 85.63
CA GLN A 46 -31.12 -38.44 84.65
C GLN A 46 -30.77 -37.04 84.14
N ASP A 47 -30.35 -36.16 85.05
CA ASP A 47 -29.92 -34.80 84.74
C ASP A 47 -28.70 -34.80 83.80
N VAL A 48 -27.70 -35.65 84.05
CA VAL A 48 -26.54 -35.83 83.17
C VAL A 48 -26.96 -36.33 81.77
N LYS A 49 -27.91 -37.26 81.67
CA LYS A 49 -28.43 -37.72 80.36
C LYS A 49 -29.20 -36.62 79.63
N SER A 50 -29.94 -35.81 80.37
CA SER A 50 -30.68 -34.66 79.84
C SER A 50 -29.72 -33.59 79.30
N LEU A 51 -28.68 -33.22 80.09
CA LEU A 51 -27.63 -32.29 79.70
C LEU A 51 -26.90 -32.74 78.43
N LYS A 52 -26.53 -34.03 78.33
CA LYS A 52 -25.92 -34.61 77.11
C LYS A 52 -26.83 -34.50 75.88
N THR A 53 -28.14 -34.66 76.08
CA THR A 53 -29.12 -34.55 74.99
C THR A 53 -29.24 -33.11 74.50
N VAL A 54 -29.27 -32.14 75.42
CA VAL A 54 -29.27 -30.70 75.11
C VAL A 54 -28.00 -30.27 74.39
N GLU A 55 -26.83 -30.70 74.87
CA GLU A 55 -25.53 -30.41 74.25
C GLU A 55 -25.46 -30.92 72.81
N LYS A 56 -25.94 -32.15 72.57
CA LYS A 56 -26.03 -32.72 71.24
C LYS A 56 -26.98 -31.92 70.35
N ALA A 57 -28.16 -31.55 70.84
CA ALA A 57 -29.14 -30.79 70.07
C ALA A 57 -28.61 -29.40 69.64
N LEU A 58 -27.87 -28.70 70.50
CA LEU A 58 -27.21 -27.42 70.17
C LEU A 58 -26.10 -27.60 69.12
N THR A 59 -25.32 -28.68 69.24
CA THR A 59 -24.25 -29.01 68.29
C THR A 59 -24.82 -29.32 66.90
N ASP A 60 -25.87 -30.15 66.85
CA ASP A 60 -26.54 -30.54 65.60
C ASP A 60 -27.23 -29.33 64.94
N ALA A 61 -27.89 -28.47 65.73
CA ALA A 61 -28.51 -27.25 65.23
C ALA A 61 -27.47 -26.26 64.64
N LYS A 62 -26.32 -26.11 65.30
CA LYS A 62 -25.21 -25.29 64.80
C LYS A 62 -24.61 -25.88 63.51
N ALA A 63 -24.39 -27.19 63.47
CA ALA A 63 -23.86 -27.86 62.28
C ALA A 63 -24.80 -27.68 61.08
N LYS A 64 -26.11 -27.87 61.28
CA LYS A 64 -27.12 -27.67 60.24
C LYS A 64 -27.19 -26.22 59.75
N ALA A 65 -27.06 -25.24 60.64
CA ALA A 65 -27.02 -23.82 60.26
C ALA A 65 -25.76 -23.48 59.43
N LEU A 66 -24.61 -24.10 59.74
CA LEU A 66 -23.38 -23.94 58.96
C LEU A 66 -23.47 -24.62 57.59
N GLU A 67 -24.06 -25.81 57.50
CA GLU A 67 -24.27 -26.53 56.24
C GLU A 67 -25.14 -25.73 55.27
N GLN A 68 -26.22 -25.10 55.75
CA GLN A 68 -27.05 -24.21 54.95
C GLN A 68 -26.30 -22.97 54.46
N ALA A 69 -25.42 -22.39 55.30
CA ALA A 69 -24.56 -21.29 54.88
C ALA A 69 -23.54 -21.73 53.82
N GLU A 70 -22.99 -22.95 53.94
CA GLU A 70 -22.09 -23.55 52.97
C GLU A 70 -22.78 -23.82 51.63
N GLU A 71 -24.00 -24.32 51.63
CA GLU A 71 -24.80 -24.53 50.42
C GLU A 71 -25.05 -23.22 49.65
N VAL A 72 -25.40 -22.14 50.37
CA VAL A 72 -25.55 -20.79 49.78
C VAL A 72 -24.22 -20.27 49.23
N ASN A 73 -23.11 -20.48 49.95
CA ASN A 73 -21.79 -20.10 49.46
C ASN A 73 -21.41 -20.88 48.19
N ARG A 74 -21.66 -22.20 48.16
CA ARG A 74 -21.44 -23.04 46.97
C ARG A 74 -22.27 -22.58 45.78
N LEU A 75 -23.51 -22.16 46.00
CA LEU A 75 -24.35 -21.56 44.95
C LEU A 75 -23.67 -20.34 44.33
N PHE A 76 -23.14 -19.41 45.13
CA PHE A 76 -22.45 -18.23 44.60
C PHE A 76 -21.16 -18.58 43.88
N VAL A 77 -20.36 -19.51 44.40
CA VAL A 77 -19.16 -20.01 43.72
C VAL A 77 -19.52 -20.58 42.35
N ASN A 78 -20.57 -21.41 42.26
CA ASN A 78 -21.03 -21.96 40.98
C ASN A 78 -21.52 -20.87 40.01
N ILE A 79 -22.21 -19.83 40.51
CA ILE A 79 -22.64 -18.69 39.68
C ILE A 79 -21.42 -17.96 39.11
N ASP A 80 -20.40 -17.72 39.93
CA ASP A 80 -19.17 -17.04 39.51
C ASP A 80 -18.38 -17.87 38.50
N GLU A 81 -18.29 -19.19 38.71
CA GLU A 81 -17.69 -20.14 37.77
C GLU A 81 -18.40 -20.10 36.41
N LEU A 82 -19.74 -20.26 36.39
CA LEU A 82 -20.54 -20.21 35.16
C LEU A 82 -20.45 -18.84 34.47
N SER A 83 -20.42 -17.75 35.24
CA SER A 83 -20.20 -16.40 34.73
C SER A 83 -18.81 -16.26 34.08
N GLY A 84 -17.79 -16.84 34.71
CA GLY A 84 -16.44 -16.95 34.18
C GLY A 84 -16.39 -17.71 32.84
N GLU A 85 -16.96 -18.91 32.79
CA GLU A 85 -17.06 -19.73 31.58
C GLU A 85 -17.76 -18.98 30.44
N ALA A 86 -18.90 -18.34 30.74
CA ALA A 86 -19.65 -17.55 29.76
C ALA A 86 -18.83 -16.36 29.23
N ARG A 87 -18.08 -15.68 30.11
CA ARG A 87 -17.19 -14.58 29.73
C ARG A 87 -16.05 -15.06 28.84
N GLU A 88 -15.39 -16.16 29.18
CA GLU A 88 -14.30 -16.72 28.38
C GLU A 88 -14.78 -17.18 27.00
N ALA A 89 -15.92 -17.88 26.95
CA ALA A 89 -16.56 -18.30 25.71
C ALA A 89 -16.90 -17.08 24.82
N ARG A 90 -17.51 -16.03 25.40
CA ARG A 90 -17.82 -14.78 24.67
C ARG A 90 -16.55 -14.16 24.07
N LEU A 91 -15.52 -13.94 24.88
CA LEU A 91 -14.28 -13.31 24.41
C LEU A 91 -13.57 -14.13 23.35
N THR A 92 -13.58 -15.46 23.48
CA THR A 92 -13.02 -16.38 22.49
C THR A 92 -13.79 -16.29 21.17
N MET A 93 -15.12 -16.34 21.22
CA MET A 93 -15.97 -16.20 20.03
C MET A 93 -15.82 -14.81 19.38
N GLU A 94 -15.76 -13.73 20.15
CA GLU A 94 -15.52 -12.37 19.63
C GLU A 94 -14.19 -12.27 18.87
N ARG A 95 -13.11 -12.84 19.43
CA ARG A 95 -11.79 -12.89 18.78
C ARG A 95 -11.85 -13.73 17.50
N GLN A 96 -12.45 -14.91 17.54
CA GLN A 96 -12.61 -15.79 16.38
C GLN A 96 -13.42 -15.11 15.27
N ILE A 97 -14.54 -14.46 15.61
CA ILE A 97 -15.38 -13.73 14.66
C ILE A 97 -14.57 -12.60 14.00
N LYS A 98 -13.79 -11.85 14.80
CA LYS A 98 -12.96 -10.76 14.28
C LYS A 98 -11.87 -11.29 13.34
N SER A 99 -11.16 -12.35 13.74
CA SER A 99 -10.11 -13.00 12.93
C SER A 99 -10.68 -13.52 11.62
N ARG A 100 -11.73 -14.35 11.71
CA ARG A 100 -12.33 -14.99 10.53
C ARG A 100 -12.93 -13.97 9.57
N LYS A 101 -13.50 -12.86 10.06
CA LYS A 101 -13.95 -11.77 9.18
C LYS A 101 -12.81 -11.10 8.42
N ALA A 102 -11.65 -10.93 9.03
CA ALA A 102 -10.48 -10.36 8.36
C ALA A 102 -9.88 -11.35 7.35
N GLU A 103 -9.76 -12.63 7.73
CA GLU A 103 -9.30 -13.70 6.85
C GLU A 103 -10.20 -13.84 5.62
N VAL A 104 -11.52 -13.94 5.82
CA VAL A 104 -12.47 -14.09 4.70
C VAL A 104 -12.44 -12.89 3.75
N LYS A 105 -12.28 -11.66 4.26
CA LYS A 105 -12.09 -10.50 3.39
C LYS A 105 -10.83 -10.64 2.53
N THR A 106 -9.74 -11.14 3.12
CA THR A 106 -8.48 -11.37 2.40
C THR A 106 -8.65 -12.48 1.37
N GLU A 107 -9.24 -13.62 1.75
CA GLU A 107 -9.55 -14.74 0.85
C GLU A 107 -10.40 -14.29 -0.36
N LEU A 108 -11.42 -13.46 -0.13
CA LEU A 108 -12.27 -12.92 -1.19
C LEU A 108 -11.53 -11.94 -2.11
N VAL A 109 -10.61 -11.13 -1.58
CA VAL A 109 -9.76 -10.26 -2.39
C VAL A 109 -8.81 -11.09 -3.25
N GLU A 110 -8.15 -12.10 -2.69
CA GLU A 110 -7.26 -12.98 -3.47
C GLU A 110 -8.03 -13.78 -4.53
N ASP A 111 -9.23 -14.29 -4.21
CA ASP A 111 -10.12 -14.96 -5.17
C ASP A 111 -10.49 -14.01 -6.31
N GLY A 112 -10.93 -12.79 -6.00
CA GLY A 112 -11.25 -11.77 -6.99
C GLY A 112 -10.06 -11.45 -7.90
N ILE A 113 -8.88 -11.22 -7.32
CA ILE A 113 -7.64 -10.96 -8.07
C ILE A 113 -7.33 -12.14 -9.00
N SER A 114 -7.45 -13.39 -8.52
CA SER A 114 -7.16 -14.59 -9.32
C SER A 114 -8.03 -14.75 -10.55
N ARG A 115 -9.24 -14.16 -10.53
CA ARG A 115 -10.23 -14.19 -11.61
C ARG A 115 -10.06 -13.04 -12.61
N ILE A 116 -9.13 -12.11 -12.37
CA ILE A 116 -8.80 -11.08 -13.34
C ILE A 116 -7.95 -11.68 -14.46
N GLU A 117 -8.38 -11.47 -15.69
CA GLU A 117 -7.78 -12.03 -16.90
C GLU A 117 -6.60 -11.18 -17.42
N ALA A 118 -5.66 -10.84 -16.53
CA ALA A 118 -4.43 -10.13 -16.86
C ALA A 118 -3.23 -10.68 -16.07
N ASP A 119 -2.04 -10.59 -16.65
CA ASP A 119 -0.80 -11.04 -16.00
C ASP A 119 -0.53 -10.23 -14.72
N GLU A 120 -0.64 -8.90 -14.83
CA GLU A 120 -0.40 -7.93 -13.75
C GLU A 120 -1.65 -7.68 -12.87
N ARG A 121 -2.52 -8.67 -12.72
CA ARG A 121 -3.79 -8.59 -11.96
C ARG A 121 -3.71 -8.03 -10.53
N LYS A 122 -2.54 -8.08 -9.90
CA LYS A 122 -2.34 -7.56 -8.52
C LYS A 122 -2.55 -6.04 -8.40
N VAL A 123 -2.47 -5.31 -9.51
CA VAL A 123 -2.71 -3.85 -9.52
C VAL A 123 -4.14 -3.48 -9.08
N PHE A 124 -5.11 -4.38 -9.25
CA PHE A 124 -6.52 -4.15 -8.92
C PHE A 124 -6.87 -4.48 -7.47
N ARG A 125 -5.91 -4.83 -6.61
CA ARG A 125 -6.16 -5.18 -5.20
C ARG A 125 -6.97 -4.11 -4.47
N LEU A 126 -6.61 -2.84 -4.68
CA LEU A 126 -7.28 -1.73 -4.01
C LEU A 126 -8.76 -1.65 -4.40
N ASP A 127 -9.12 -1.91 -5.66
CA ASP A 127 -10.51 -1.87 -6.13
C ASP A 127 -11.37 -2.91 -5.37
N PHE A 128 -10.83 -4.10 -5.13
CA PHE A 128 -11.50 -5.13 -4.33
C PHE A 128 -11.61 -4.74 -2.84
N GLU A 129 -10.54 -4.21 -2.25
CA GLU A 129 -10.55 -3.75 -0.86
C GLU A 129 -11.57 -2.64 -0.62
N GLU A 130 -11.69 -1.70 -1.57
CA GLU A 130 -12.67 -0.61 -1.53
C GLU A 130 -14.10 -1.12 -1.66
N ALA A 131 -14.36 -2.05 -2.57
CA ALA A 131 -15.67 -2.67 -2.74
C ALA A 131 -16.17 -3.36 -1.46
N LEU A 132 -15.25 -3.86 -0.62
CA LEU A 132 -15.56 -4.56 0.63
C LEU A 132 -15.74 -3.63 1.85
N LYS A 133 -15.30 -2.36 1.82
CA LYS A 133 -15.27 -1.46 3.01
C LYS A 133 -16.63 -1.37 3.74
N GLN A 134 -17.73 -1.29 3.00
CA GLN A 134 -19.08 -1.12 3.57
C GLN A 134 -19.89 -2.42 3.70
N LYS A 135 -19.33 -3.57 3.33
CA LYS A 135 -20.06 -4.84 3.28
C LYS A 135 -19.94 -5.60 4.60
N ARG A 136 -21.09 -6.02 5.13
CA ARG A 136 -21.20 -6.65 6.46
C ARG A 136 -21.53 -8.14 6.43
N ASN A 137 -22.08 -8.66 5.33
CA ASN A 137 -22.45 -10.07 5.18
C ASN A 137 -21.75 -10.72 3.98
N LEU A 138 -21.52 -12.04 4.04
CA LEU A 138 -20.76 -12.80 3.03
C LEU A 138 -21.36 -12.71 1.63
N LYS A 139 -22.68 -12.78 1.51
CA LYS A 139 -23.38 -12.67 0.23
C LYS A 139 -23.06 -11.33 -0.45
N SER A 140 -23.23 -10.24 0.28
CA SER A 140 -22.95 -8.88 -0.21
C SER A 140 -21.47 -8.62 -0.51
N MET A 141 -20.56 -9.34 0.15
CA MET A 141 -19.12 -9.27 -0.14
C MET A 141 -18.81 -9.99 -1.46
N ARG A 142 -19.35 -11.20 -1.66
CA ARG A 142 -19.17 -11.96 -2.91
C ARG A 142 -19.73 -11.21 -4.12
N GLU A 143 -20.95 -10.70 -4.01
CA GLU A 143 -21.57 -9.88 -5.06
C GLU A 143 -20.74 -8.64 -5.41
N ALA A 144 -20.07 -8.03 -4.41
CA ALA A 144 -19.19 -6.90 -4.64
C ALA A 144 -17.91 -7.30 -5.39
N ILE A 145 -17.27 -8.41 -5.00
CA ILE A 145 -16.12 -8.97 -5.71
C ILE A 145 -16.48 -9.33 -7.15
N ASP A 146 -17.58 -10.05 -7.35
CA ASP A 146 -18.06 -10.47 -8.67
C ASP A 146 -18.27 -9.27 -9.59
N LYS A 147 -18.86 -8.19 -9.06
CA LYS A 147 -19.03 -6.95 -9.81
C LYS A 147 -17.69 -6.36 -10.24
N VAL A 148 -16.70 -6.28 -9.34
CA VAL A 148 -15.36 -5.75 -9.67
C VAL A 148 -14.67 -6.62 -10.73
N VAL A 149 -14.75 -7.95 -10.61
CA VAL A 149 -14.19 -8.88 -11.61
C VAL A 149 -14.79 -8.61 -12.99
N VAL A 150 -16.12 -8.59 -13.09
CA VAL A 150 -16.83 -8.39 -14.36
C VAL A 150 -16.46 -7.04 -14.98
N THR A 151 -16.52 -5.95 -14.20
CA THR A 151 -16.20 -4.62 -14.72
C THR A 151 -14.74 -4.48 -15.14
N THR A 152 -13.82 -5.13 -14.41
CA THR A 152 -12.39 -5.04 -14.69
C THR A 152 -12.01 -5.86 -15.92
N ASN A 153 -12.53 -7.08 -16.06
CA ASN A 153 -12.29 -7.91 -17.24
C ASN A 153 -12.89 -7.28 -18.49
N ALA A 154 -14.10 -6.74 -18.43
CA ALA A 154 -14.69 -6.01 -19.56
C ALA A 154 -13.84 -4.81 -20.01
N ARG A 155 -13.24 -4.08 -19.06
CA ARG A 155 -12.29 -3.00 -19.38
C ARG A 155 -11.00 -3.52 -20.02
N ILE A 156 -10.45 -4.62 -19.52
CA ILE A 156 -9.24 -5.24 -20.10
C ILE A 156 -9.53 -5.73 -21.53
N GLU A 157 -10.67 -6.35 -21.77
CA GLU A 157 -11.10 -6.77 -23.12
C GLU A 157 -11.23 -5.56 -24.06
N GLN A 158 -11.85 -4.48 -23.61
CA GLN A 158 -11.92 -3.23 -24.37
C GLN A 158 -10.53 -2.67 -24.68
N ALA A 159 -9.64 -2.65 -23.69
CA ALA A 159 -8.26 -2.19 -23.87
C ALA A 159 -7.49 -3.04 -24.89
N ARG A 160 -7.64 -4.36 -24.84
CA ARG A 160 -7.06 -5.30 -25.83
C ARG A 160 -7.58 -5.03 -27.24
N SER A 161 -8.89 -4.82 -27.39
CA SER A 161 -9.49 -4.49 -28.69
C SER A 161 -8.92 -3.19 -29.29
N LEU A 162 -8.73 -2.15 -28.46
CA LEU A 162 -8.11 -0.89 -28.91
C LEU A 162 -6.64 -1.07 -29.30
N ILE A 163 -5.89 -1.85 -28.52
CA ILE A 163 -4.49 -2.17 -28.80
C ILE A 163 -4.37 -2.94 -30.11
N ASP A 164 -5.21 -3.94 -30.33
CA ASP A 164 -5.17 -4.76 -31.55
C ASP A 164 -5.57 -3.95 -32.77
N ALA A 165 -6.60 -3.11 -32.69
CA ALA A 165 -6.97 -2.19 -33.77
C ALA A 165 -5.82 -1.21 -34.11
N ALA A 166 -5.10 -0.70 -33.11
CA ALA A 166 -3.98 0.20 -33.33
C ALA A 166 -2.76 -0.51 -33.95
N GLU A 167 -2.55 -1.78 -33.62
CA GLU A 167 -1.48 -2.61 -34.16
C GLU A 167 -1.78 -3.07 -35.61
N GLU A 168 -3.05 -3.34 -35.93
CA GLU A 168 -3.51 -3.61 -37.30
C GLU A 168 -3.34 -2.39 -38.21
N GLU A 169 -3.71 -1.20 -37.73
CA GLU A 169 -3.54 0.05 -38.47
C GLU A 169 -2.06 0.42 -38.63
N THR A 170 -1.24 0.14 -37.61
CA THR A 170 0.17 0.53 -37.59
C THR A 170 1.03 -0.57 -36.97
N PRO A 171 1.58 -1.51 -37.77
CA PRO A 171 2.36 -2.63 -37.25
C PRO A 171 3.59 -2.21 -36.45
N GLY A 172 3.82 -2.85 -35.30
CA GLY A 172 4.93 -2.57 -34.38
C GLY A 172 4.73 -1.33 -33.52
N LEU A 173 3.49 -0.84 -33.36
CA LEU A 173 3.19 0.35 -32.55
C LEU A 173 3.17 0.04 -31.05
N VAL A 174 2.74 -1.17 -30.68
CA VAL A 174 2.48 -1.57 -29.29
C VAL A 174 3.32 -2.81 -28.89
N PRO A 175 4.62 -2.63 -28.62
CA PRO A 175 5.47 -3.73 -28.14
C PRO A 175 5.14 -4.20 -26.71
N ASP A 176 4.51 -3.35 -25.90
CA ASP A 176 4.23 -3.52 -24.46
C ASP A 176 2.74 -3.75 -24.17
N LYS A 177 2.06 -4.55 -25.01
CA LYS A 177 0.60 -4.82 -24.91
C LYS A 177 0.13 -5.17 -23.49
N ARG A 178 0.84 -6.06 -22.80
CA ARG A 178 0.52 -6.54 -21.45
C ARG A 178 0.51 -5.44 -20.39
N SER A 179 1.33 -4.41 -20.54
CA SER A 179 1.38 -3.30 -19.59
C SER A 179 0.28 -2.29 -19.84
N LEU A 180 -0.16 -2.15 -21.09
CA LEU A 180 -1.18 -1.19 -21.51
C LEU A 180 -2.60 -1.69 -21.31
N GLU A 181 -2.85 -3.00 -21.38
CA GLU A 181 -4.20 -3.57 -21.22
C GLU A 181 -4.84 -3.31 -19.84
N ILE A 182 -4.01 -3.02 -18.82
CA ILE A 182 -4.46 -2.73 -17.45
C ILE A 182 -4.66 -1.23 -17.19
N TRP A 183 -4.32 -0.36 -18.15
CA TRP A 183 -4.49 1.09 -17.99
C TRP A 183 -5.97 1.49 -18.02
N PRO A 184 -6.33 2.64 -17.44
CA PRO A 184 -7.61 3.29 -17.75
C PRO A 184 -7.73 3.55 -19.25
N ILE A 185 -8.92 3.35 -19.81
CA ILE A 185 -9.16 3.42 -21.27
C ILE A 185 -8.80 4.79 -21.82
N GLU A 186 -9.17 5.86 -21.12
CA GLU A 186 -8.89 7.22 -21.54
C GLU A 186 -7.38 7.48 -21.64
N LYS A 187 -6.61 6.92 -20.70
CA LYS A 187 -5.15 7.04 -20.71
C LYS A 187 -4.53 6.21 -21.83
N LEU A 188 -5.07 5.02 -22.08
CA LEU A 188 -4.63 4.15 -23.17
C LEU A 188 -4.83 4.81 -24.53
N GLU A 189 -6.03 5.34 -24.79
CA GLU A 189 -6.35 6.02 -26.06
C GLU A 189 -5.40 7.18 -26.34
N MET A 190 -5.15 8.04 -25.34
CA MET A 190 -4.21 9.15 -25.46
C MET A 190 -2.78 8.68 -25.77
N GLU A 191 -2.34 7.59 -25.15
CA GLU A 191 -1.01 7.03 -25.42
C GLU A 191 -0.92 6.41 -26.82
N LEU A 192 -1.96 5.73 -27.30
CA LEU A 192 -2.02 5.18 -28.66
C LEU A 192 -1.95 6.30 -29.71
N ILE A 193 -2.73 7.38 -29.53
CA ILE A 193 -2.67 8.57 -30.40
C ILE A 193 -1.25 9.15 -30.41
N ARG A 194 -0.66 9.37 -29.24
CA ARG A 194 0.70 9.89 -29.11
C ARG A 194 1.73 9.02 -29.84
N ARG A 195 1.60 7.69 -29.77
CA ARG A 195 2.50 6.76 -30.47
C ARG A 195 2.33 6.83 -31.99
N LYS A 196 1.08 6.93 -32.48
CA LYS A 196 0.79 7.08 -33.91
C LYS A 196 1.42 8.36 -34.46
N ASP A 197 1.20 9.49 -33.79
CA ASP A 197 1.77 10.78 -34.19
C ASP A 197 3.30 10.75 -34.25
N MET A 198 3.93 10.13 -33.23
CA MET A 198 5.38 9.99 -33.17
C MET A 198 5.94 9.12 -34.30
N LYS A 199 5.24 8.05 -34.68
CA LYS A 199 5.67 7.17 -35.77
C LYS A 199 5.48 7.86 -37.14
N ALA A 200 4.34 8.50 -37.35
CA ALA A 200 4.08 9.30 -38.56
C ALA A 200 5.12 10.42 -38.74
N ALA A 201 5.48 11.13 -37.66
CA ALA A 201 6.51 12.16 -37.69
C ALA A 201 7.91 11.60 -38.04
N ARG A 202 8.26 10.41 -37.53
CA ARG A 202 9.53 9.73 -37.87
C ARG A 202 9.57 9.31 -39.33
N GLU A 203 8.49 8.74 -39.83
CA GLU A 203 8.38 8.33 -41.24
C GLU A 203 8.40 9.54 -42.19
N ALA A 204 7.71 10.63 -41.84
CA ALA A 204 7.76 11.87 -42.60
C ALA A 204 9.17 12.47 -42.63
N LYS A 205 9.88 12.47 -41.49
CA LYS A 205 11.27 12.92 -41.42
C LYS A 205 12.20 12.04 -42.25
N ALA A 206 12.04 10.72 -42.18
CA ALA A 206 12.84 9.78 -42.97
C ALA A 206 12.63 9.96 -44.48
N LYS A 207 11.36 10.14 -44.92
CA LYS A 207 11.04 10.45 -46.33
C LYS A 207 11.64 11.78 -46.77
N ALA A 208 11.52 12.83 -45.97
CA ALA A 208 12.12 14.13 -46.27
C ALA A 208 13.65 14.07 -46.36
N GLU A 209 14.31 13.29 -45.49
CA GLU A 209 15.75 13.07 -45.53
C GLU A 209 16.17 12.25 -46.76
N GLU A 210 15.40 11.25 -47.16
CA GLU A 210 15.65 10.46 -48.37
C GLU A 210 15.47 11.31 -49.65
N GLU A 211 14.41 12.12 -49.73
CA GLU A 211 14.19 13.07 -50.83
C GLU A 211 15.30 14.11 -50.91
N ALA A 212 15.73 14.67 -49.77
CA ALA A 212 16.86 15.59 -49.72
C ALA A 212 18.18 14.92 -50.16
N ARG A 213 18.39 13.64 -49.83
CA ARG A 213 19.55 12.87 -50.29
C ARG A 213 19.52 12.68 -51.80
N LYS A 214 18.39 12.24 -52.37
CA LYS A 214 18.23 12.08 -53.82
C LYS A 214 18.45 13.41 -54.57
N ALA A 215 17.88 14.51 -54.08
CA ALA A 215 18.07 15.83 -54.68
C ALA A 215 19.54 16.30 -54.63
N ARG A 216 20.28 16.00 -53.55
CA ARG A 216 21.72 16.30 -53.47
C ARG A 216 22.53 15.45 -54.44
N GLU A 217 22.23 14.16 -54.57
CA GLU A 217 22.90 13.26 -55.52
C GLU A 217 22.64 13.69 -56.98
N GLU A 218 21.41 14.09 -57.32
CA GLU A 218 21.07 14.62 -58.65
C GLU A 218 21.76 15.96 -58.92
N ALA A 219 21.76 16.89 -57.95
CA ALA A 219 22.47 18.16 -58.09
C ALA A 219 23.99 17.98 -58.22
N ALA A 220 24.58 16.98 -57.55
CA ALA A 220 25.99 16.65 -57.69
C ALA A 220 26.31 16.07 -59.08
N LYS A 221 25.46 15.19 -59.61
CA LYS A 221 25.60 14.66 -60.99
C LYS A 221 25.45 15.75 -62.05
N ALA A 222 24.45 16.63 -61.91
CA ALA A 222 24.26 17.74 -62.85
C ALA A 222 25.44 18.75 -62.82
N LYS A 223 26.04 18.99 -61.66
CA LYS A 223 27.26 19.80 -61.55
C LYS A 223 28.46 19.11 -62.20
N ALA A 224 28.64 17.81 -62.00
CA ALA A 224 29.72 17.04 -62.62
C ALA A 224 29.60 17.00 -64.16
N GLU A 225 28.39 16.82 -64.70
CA GLU A 225 28.15 16.84 -66.15
C GLU A 225 28.35 18.24 -66.75
N ALA A 226 27.95 19.30 -66.04
CA ALA A 226 28.22 20.69 -66.46
C ALA A 226 29.73 21.03 -66.45
N GLU A 227 30.48 20.49 -65.48
CA GLU A 227 31.93 20.64 -65.39
C GLU A 227 32.67 19.80 -66.45
N GLU A 228 32.12 18.66 -66.85
CA GLU A 228 32.65 17.83 -67.94
C GLU A 228 32.39 18.42 -69.34
N ALA A 229 31.23 19.07 -69.54
CA ALA A 229 30.90 19.79 -70.77
C ALA A 229 31.67 21.12 -70.94
N ALA A 230 32.26 21.65 -69.87
CA ALA A 230 33.01 22.90 -69.87
C ALA A 230 34.52 22.74 -70.14
N LYS A 231 35.02 21.56 -70.53
CA LYS A 231 36.44 21.34 -70.88
C LYS A 231 36.78 21.83 -72.31
N PRO A 232 37.68 22.82 -72.50
CA PRO A 232 38.28 23.12 -73.80
C PRO A 232 39.55 22.29 -74.08
N ALA A 233 39.84 22.03 -75.37
CA ALA A 233 41.02 21.33 -75.89
C ALA A 233 42.31 22.22 -75.87
N PRO A 234 43.53 21.62 -75.90
CA PRO A 234 44.75 22.19 -75.29
C PRO A 234 45.75 22.83 -76.29
N LEU A 235 46.49 23.88 -75.89
CA LEU A 235 47.76 24.34 -76.48
C LEU A 235 48.65 25.10 -75.44
N PRO A 236 49.99 25.23 -75.63
CA PRO A 236 51.01 25.01 -74.57
C PRO A 236 51.86 26.29 -74.22
N PRO A 237 53.06 26.21 -73.59
CA PRO A 237 53.29 26.64 -72.20
C PRO A 237 54.17 27.90 -72.05
N LYS A 238 53.97 28.69 -70.97
CA LYS A 238 55.07 29.44 -70.32
C LYS A 238 54.74 29.98 -68.92
N SER A 239 55.45 29.42 -67.94
CA SER A 239 56.22 30.05 -66.86
C SER A 239 55.61 31.18 -66.01
N ALA A 240 55.52 30.85 -64.71
CA ALA A 240 55.73 31.65 -63.49
C ALA A 240 54.49 32.10 -62.67
N ALA A 241 54.55 31.70 -61.39
CA ALA A 241 53.83 32.16 -60.19
C ALA A 241 52.52 31.45 -59.78
N GLU A 242 52.66 30.67 -58.69
CA GLU A 242 51.76 29.95 -57.75
C GLU A 242 50.37 30.55 -57.36
N PRO A 243 49.47 29.82 -56.63
CA PRO A 243 49.48 28.39 -56.23
C PRO A 243 48.12 27.63 -56.39
N GLU A 244 48.17 26.32 -56.12
CA GLU A 244 47.07 25.36 -55.95
C GLU A 244 46.08 25.71 -54.82
N ILE A 245 44.81 25.38 -55.03
CA ILE A 245 43.81 25.22 -53.96
C ILE A 245 43.46 23.73 -53.87
N GLU A 246 44.33 22.99 -53.19
CA GLU A 246 43.93 21.86 -52.36
C GLU A 246 43.05 22.37 -51.20
N SER A 247 42.25 21.48 -50.61
CA SER A 247 41.66 21.76 -49.30
C SER A 247 42.80 22.14 -48.34
N PRO A 248 42.79 23.33 -47.69
CA PRO A 248 43.88 23.65 -46.80
C PRO A 248 43.64 22.89 -45.51
N GLU A 249 44.35 21.77 -45.36
CA GLU A 249 44.90 21.41 -44.06
C GLU A 249 45.84 22.55 -43.68
N MET A 250 45.28 23.55 -42.99
CA MET A 250 45.98 24.75 -42.61
C MET A 250 47.00 24.39 -41.53
N GLU A 251 48.24 24.07 -41.93
CA GLU A 251 49.39 24.06 -41.03
C GLU A 251 49.50 25.45 -40.41
N ARG A 252 49.08 25.55 -39.14
CA ARG A 252 49.13 26.77 -38.35
C ARG A 252 50.59 27.02 -37.95
N HIS A 253 51.26 27.92 -38.65
CA HIS A 253 52.54 28.46 -38.18
C HIS A 253 52.28 29.52 -37.09
N PRO A 254 53.09 29.55 -36.01
CA PRO A 254 53.02 30.60 -35.01
C PRO A 254 53.25 31.97 -35.66
N VAL A 255 52.39 32.94 -35.36
CA VAL A 255 52.60 34.33 -35.79
C VAL A 255 53.86 34.87 -35.12
N GLU A 256 54.84 35.33 -35.89
CA GLU A 256 56.10 35.87 -35.34
C GLU A 256 55.82 37.02 -34.36
N GLY A 257 56.27 36.86 -33.11
CA GLY A 257 56.13 37.85 -32.04
C GLY A 257 54.90 37.69 -31.15
N MET A 258 54.00 36.75 -31.43
CA MET A 258 52.85 36.46 -30.58
C MET A 258 53.13 35.25 -29.67
N THR A 259 52.96 35.43 -28.37
CA THR A 259 53.06 34.32 -27.42
C THR A 259 51.79 33.46 -27.46
N ALA A 260 51.89 32.16 -27.13
CA ALA A 260 50.73 31.26 -27.04
C ALA A 260 49.63 31.79 -26.09
N GLU A 261 50.02 32.54 -25.06
CA GLU A 261 49.07 33.20 -24.15
C GLU A 261 48.32 34.36 -24.81
N GLU A 262 48.94 35.11 -25.71
CA GLU A 262 48.31 36.21 -26.43
C GLU A 262 47.35 35.71 -27.50
N GLU A 263 47.72 34.64 -28.22
CA GLU A 263 46.84 33.95 -29.18
C GLU A 263 45.57 33.44 -28.47
N TRP A 264 45.75 32.79 -27.32
CA TRP A 264 44.64 32.30 -26.51
C TRP A 264 43.75 33.42 -25.99
N LYS A 265 44.33 34.54 -25.52
CA LYS A 265 43.58 35.71 -25.06
C LYS A 265 42.76 36.34 -26.19
N GLN A 266 43.28 36.39 -27.42
CA GLN A 266 42.53 36.90 -28.56
C GLN A 266 41.36 35.98 -28.92
N PHE A 267 41.60 34.66 -29.00
CA PHE A 267 40.53 33.70 -29.24
C PHE A 267 39.45 33.76 -28.16
N ALA A 268 39.84 33.77 -26.89
CA ALA A 268 38.92 33.89 -25.76
C ALA A 268 38.12 35.19 -25.79
N SER A 269 38.73 36.30 -26.20
CA SER A 269 38.05 37.60 -26.35
C SER A 269 36.97 37.55 -27.45
N VAL A 270 37.28 36.95 -28.61
CA VAL A 270 36.30 36.78 -29.70
C VAL A 270 35.14 35.89 -29.25
N VAL A 271 35.44 34.78 -28.60
CA VAL A 271 34.42 33.85 -28.11
C VAL A 271 33.51 34.50 -27.06
N GLN A 272 34.08 35.27 -26.11
CA GLN A 272 33.31 36.03 -25.14
C GLN A 272 32.40 37.09 -25.79
N HIS A 273 32.87 37.72 -26.87
CA HIS A 273 32.07 38.68 -27.63
C HIS A 273 30.85 38.01 -28.27
N VAL A 274 31.05 36.90 -28.98
CA VAL A 274 29.96 36.14 -29.62
C VAL A 274 28.96 35.60 -28.58
N PHE A 275 29.44 35.13 -27.43
CA PHE A 275 28.55 34.68 -26.35
C PHE A 275 27.70 35.80 -25.76
N ARG A 276 28.21 37.03 -25.73
CA ARG A 276 27.45 38.20 -25.29
C ARG A 276 26.29 38.47 -26.23
N GLU A 277 26.51 38.43 -27.54
CA GLU A 277 25.47 38.61 -28.55
C GLU A 277 24.42 37.50 -28.45
N LEU A 278 24.85 36.24 -28.36
CA LEU A 278 23.97 35.09 -28.20
C LEU A 278 23.09 35.22 -26.95
N LYS A 279 23.65 35.70 -25.83
CA LYS A 279 22.90 35.94 -24.59
C LYS A 279 21.80 36.99 -24.79
N GLN A 280 22.10 38.09 -25.48
CA GLN A 280 21.11 39.13 -25.81
C GLN A 280 19.97 38.59 -26.68
N HIS A 281 20.28 37.74 -27.66
CA HIS A 281 19.26 37.08 -28.48
C HIS A 281 18.40 36.11 -27.67
N LYS A 282 18.99 35.38 -26.72
CA LYS A 282 18.25 34.50 -25.81
C LYS A 282 17.27 35.27 -24.93
N GLU A 283 17.67 36.43 -24.42
CA GLU A 283 16.83 37.30 -23.56
C GLU A 283 15.64 37.92 -24.31
N ARG A 284 15.68 37.94 -25.64
CA ARG A 284 14.57 38.40 -26.50
C ARG A 284 13.52 37.33 -26.81
N LEU A 285 13.71 36.09 -26.33
CA LEU A 285 12.74 35.01 -26.54
C LEU A 285 11.47 35.23 -25.71
N ILE A 286 10.30 35.19 -26.36
CA ILE A 286 9.01 35.52 -25.74
C ILE A 286 8.28 34.27 -25.22
N TYR A 287 8.43 33.13 -25.91
CA TYR A 287 7.71 31.90 -25.58
C TYR A 287 8.46 31.04 -24.53
N PRO A 288 7.78 30.56 -23.47
CA PRO A 288 8.41 29.80 -22.37
C PRO A 288 9.18 28.55 -22.83
N GLU A 289 8.64 27.79 -23.78
CA GLU A 289 9.29 26.58 -24.31
C GLU A 289 10.62 26.88 -25.03
N ASN A 290 10.70 28.02 -25.71
CA ASN A 290 11.92 28.43 -26.40
C ASN A 290 12.96 29.02 -25.43
N GLN A 291 12.51 29.68 -24.35
CA GLN A 291 13.37 30.12 -23.26
C GLN A 291 14.04 28.93 -22.55
N GLU A 292 13.30 27.83 -22.35
CA GLU A 292 13.85 26.61 -21.76
C GLU A 292 14.91 25.96 -22.66
N LYS A 293 14.62 25.81 -23.97
CA LYS A 293 15.59 25.33 -24.97
C LYS A 293 16.84 26.19 -25.02
N GLY A 294 16.68 27.52 -25.07
CA GLY A 294 17.80 28.46 -25.07
C GLY A 294 18.61 28.41 -23.77
N THR A 295 17.98 28.17 -22.63
CA THR A 295 18.65 28.01 -21.33
C THR A 295 19.45 26.72 -21.29
N ARG A 296 18.90 25.60 -21.75
CA ARG A 296 19.60 24.31 -21.85
C ARG A 296 20.82 24.39 -22.78
N PHE A 297 20.67 25.05 -23.93
CA PHE A 297 21.78 25.29 -24.85
C PHE A 297 22.89 26.13 -24.19
N GLY A 298 22.53 27.25 -23.56
CA GLY A 298 23.51 28.09 -22.86
C GLY A 298 24.23 27.39 -21.71
N GLN A 299 23.55 26.49 -20.99
CA GLN A 299 24.16 25.67 -19.94
C GLN A 299 25.20 24.69 -20.51
N GLY A 300 24.88 23.99 -21.60
CA GLY A 300 25.81 23.06 -22.25
C GLY A 300 27.07 23.74 -22.77
N VAL A 301 26.91 24.93 -23.38
CA VAL A 301 28.05 25.69 -23.89
C VAL A 301 28.91 26.27 -22.77
N ASN A 302 28.31 26.78 -21.68
CA ASN A 302 29.06 27.22 -20.50
C ASN A 302 29.83 26.08 -19.84
N GLN A 303 29.28 24.86 -19.82
CA GLN A 303 29.96 23.69 -19.29
C GLN A 303 31.18 23.31 -20.15
N ALA A 304 31.03 23.33 -21.48
CA ALA A 304 32.13 23.10 -22.40
C ALA A 304 33.23 24.18 -22.25
N TRP A 305 32.85 25.46 -22.12
CA TRP A 305 33.80 26.57 -21.96
C TRP A 305 34.59 26.51 -20.64
N LYS A 306 33.94 26.10 -19.54
CA LYS A 306 34.63 25.89 -18.25
C LYS A 306 35.71 24.82 -18.32
N GLY A 307 35.51 23.76 -19.11
CA GLY A 307 36.50 22.69 -19.29
C GLY A 307 37.73 23.10 -20.12
N VAL A 308 37.67 24.26 -20.77
CA VAL A 308 38.71 24.79 -21.66
C VAL A 308 39.46 25.97 -21.04
N THR A 309 38.93 26.55 -19.96
CA THR A 309 39.48 27.74 -19.26
C THR A 309 40.04 27.46 -17.85
N GLN A 310 40.05 26.20 -17.41
CA GLN A 310 40.72 25.72 -16.19
C GLN A 310 42.05 25.04 -16.54
#